data_AF-A0A934AYV8-F1
#
_entry.id   AF-A0A934AYV8-F1
#
_cell.length_a   1.000
_cell.length_b   1.000
_cell.length_c   1.000
_cell.angle_alpha   90.00
_cell.angle_beta   90.00
_cell.angle_gamma   90.00
#
_symmetry.space_group_name_H-M   'P 1'
#
loop_
_entity.id
_entity.type
_entity.pdbx_description
1 polymer ?
#
loop_
_entity_poly.entity_id
_entity_poly.type
_entity_poly.pdbx_seq_one_letter_code
_entity_poly.pdbx_strand_id
1 'polypeptide(L)'
;MGINDMEFSRRDFLKTAGAVGLAAAFGGFPSGLFAEERRLYKFPEKTDLILLTSRPPQLETPLHYFKELITPNNALFVRWHLADIPTSVDLSKWRLKVGGNTDRGLELSMDDLKKFERITYTAVIQCSGNGRSFFKPRIAGGQWQNGAMGNVTWSGARLKDILKQAGIRSGSVDVVFDGLDSGPLPKVPDFLKSLPVDKAIEDDIMIAYEMNGEPLTMLNGFPARLVVPGWFATYWVKALREITVVSKKYEEFWMKPAYRIPDNPCACVPPGSKPDKTVPITRMNTRSLVIGPSAGSTLKVNSAVDIMGIAFSGGYSIKDVIVSVDGGKSWREARCGTDMGRYSWIQWSHTWKPVEKGKYTIMARATNSIGESQPIESLWNPSGYMWNKIESVEVNVV
;
A
#
# COMPACT_ATOMS: atom_id res chain seq x y z
N MET A 1 23.54 33.90 -18.56
CA MET A 1 23.19 34.38 -17.21
C MET A 1 22.63 33.19 -16.45
N GLY A 2 23.32 32.74 -15.40
CA GLY A 2 23.12 31.43 -14.78
C GLY A 2 21.76 31.27 -14.14
N ILE A 3 21.09 30.17 -14.47
CA ILE A 3 19.92 29.67 -13.74
C ILE A 3 20.49 29.01 -12.49
N ASN A 4 20.28 29.63 -11.34
CA ASN A 4 20.59 29.01 -10.06
C ASN A 4 19.67 27.80 -9.86
N ASP A 5 20.21 26.60 -10.03
CA ASP A 5 19.65 25.35 -9.50
C ASP A 5 19.68 25.43 -7.96
N MET A 6 18.62 25.98 -7.36
CA MET A 6 18.37 25.76 -5.94
C MET A 6 17.65 24.42 -5.78
N GLU A 7 18.41 23.42 -5.29
CA GLU A 7 17.90 22.16 -4.77
C GLU A 7 16.74 22.42 -3.80
N PHE A 8 15.54 21.92 -4.12
CA PHE A 8 14.36 22.13 -3.28
C PHE A 8 14.47 21.29 -2.01
N SER A 9 14.88 21.92 -0.90
CA SER A 9 15.14 21.21 0.36
C SER A 9 13.83 20.78 1.04
N ARG A 10 13.91 19.81 1.97
CA ARG A 10 12.77 19.45 2.85
C ARG A 10 12.15 20.67 3.54
N ARG A 11 12.93 21.73 3.81
CA ARG A 11 12.48 22.99 4.44
C ARG A 11 11.70 23.91 3.49
N ASP A 12 11.92 23.82 2.17
CA ASP A 12 11.26 24.68 1.19
C ASP A 12 9.90 24.12 0.76
N PHE A 13 9.78 22.78 0.70
CA PHE A 13 8.49 22.10 0.56
C PHE A 13 7.49 22.50 1.66
N LEU A 14 7.97 22.68 2.90
CA LEU A 14 7.15 23.14 4.04
C LEU A 14 6.46 24.48 3.86
N LYS A 15 7.01 25.36 3.04
CA LYS A 15 6.48 26.72 2.90
C LYS A 15 5.43 26.81 1.80
N THR A 16 5.28 25.78 0.96
CA THR A 16 4.51 25.88 -0.28
C THR A 16 3.40 24.81 -0.41
N ALA A 17 3.54 23.63 0.19
CA ALA A 17 2.48 22.62 0.15
C ALA A 17 1.43 22.83 1.27
N GLY A 18 0.16 22.52 1.01
CA GLY A 18 -0.89 22.52 2.03
C GLY A 18 -0.65 21.49 3.16
N ALA A 19 -1.28 21.73 4.30
CA ALA A 19 -0.84 21.36 5.66
C ALA A 19 -0.73 19.87 6.04
N VAL A 20 -0.96 18.90 5.15
CA VAL A 20 -1.05 17.47 5.54
C VAL A 20 0.23 16.68 5.23
N GLY A 21 0.91 16.96 4.10
CA GLY A 21 2.17 16.29 3.75
C GLY A 21 3.37 16.78 4.55
N LEU A 22 3.29 18.02 5.02
CA LEU A 22 4.35 18.75 5.71
C LEU A 22 4.50 18.39 7.18
N ALA A 23 3.38 18.01 7.78
CA ALA A 23 3.22 16.90 8.71
C ALA A 23 4.48 16.24 9.29
N ALA A 24 5.09 15.49 8.39
CA ALA A 24 5.99 14.41 8.75
C ALA A 24 7.44 14.85 8.83
N ALA A 25 7.80 16.04 8.33
CA ALA A 25 9.19 16.41 8.14
C ALA A 25 9.78 17.25 9.29
N PHE A 26 8.96 17.92 10.13
CA PHE A 26 9.46 18.94 11.08
C PHE A 26 8.93 18.89 12.53
N GLY A 27 8.38 17.76 12.98
CA GLY A 27 8.33 17.45 14.41
C GLY A 27 7.44 18.34 15.31
N GLY A 28 6.51 19.12 14.76
CA GLY A 28 5.49 19.83 15.54
C GLY A 28 4.31 20.26 14.69
N PHE A 29 3.09 19.90 15.08
CA PHE A 29 1.85 20.28 14.38
C PHE A 29 0.76 20.76 15.33
N PRO A 30 -0.10 21.71 14.87
CA PRO A 30 -1.32 22.07 15.56
C PRO A 30 -2.27 20.87 15.57
N SER A 31 -2.89 20.61 16.72
CA SER A 31 -3.77 19.47 17.00
C SER A 31 -5.02 19.37 16.10
N GLY A 32 -5.37 20.41 15.32
CA GLY A 32 -6.62 20.49 14.57
C GLY A 32 -6.64 19.91 13.14
N LEU A 33 -5.54 19.36 12.61
CA LEU A 33 -5.48 18.80 11.24
C LEU A 33 -5.70 17.28 11.16
N PHE A 34 -5.69 16.60 12.30
CA PHE A 34 -6.04 15.20 12.39
C PHE A 34 -7.46 15.12 12.93
N ALA A 35 -8.38 14.54 12.17
CA ALA A 35 -9.68 14.23 12.72
C ALA A 35 -9.48 13.27 13.92
N GLU A 36 -9.68 13.77 15.13
CA GLU A 36 -9.72 12.93 16.34
C GLU A 36 -10.89 11.95 16.27
N GLU A 37 -11.95 12.31 15.55
CA GLU A 37 -13.06 11.42 15.22
C GLU A 37 -12.88 10.77 13.84
N ARG A 38 -12.80 9.44 13.83
CA ARG A 38 -12.84 8.63 12.61
C ARG A 38 -14.23 8.67 12.01
N ARG A 39 -14.46 9.63 11.12
CA ARG A 39 -15.74 9.80 10.44
C ARG A 39 -15.78 8.93 9.20
N LEU A 40 -16.88 8.21 9.04
CA LEU A 40 -17.21 7.57 7.78
C LEU A 40 -17.66 8.64 6.78
N TYR A 41 -17.23 8.52 5.54
CA TYR A 41 -17.59 9.44 4.47
C TYR A 41 -17.69 8.71 3.14
N LYS A 42 -18.73 9.04 2.37
CA LYS A 42 -19.01 8.45 1.06
C LYS A 42 -18.55 9.37 -0.06
N PHE A 43 -17.49 8.97 -0.77
CA PHE A 43 -17.06 9.61 -2.02
C PHE A 43 -17.83 9.05 -3.23
N PRO A 44 -17.87 9.74 -4.37
CA PRO A 44 -18.33 9.15 -5.63
C PRO A 44 -17.62 7.82 -5.92
N GLU A 45 -18.35 6.83 -6.46
CA GLU A 45 -17.89 5.45 -6.71
C GLU A 45 -17.50 4.65 -5.44
N LYS A 46 -17.68 5.20 -4.24
CA LYS A 46 -17.28 4.59 -2.97
C LYS A 46 -18.46 4.31 -2.04
N THR A 47 -18.24 3.33 -1.17
CA THR A 47 -19.03 3.10 0.04
C THR A 47 -18.58 4.07 1.14
N ASP A 48 -19.18 3.95 2.32
CA ASP A 48 -18.73 4.65 3.52
C ASP A 48 -17.33 4.16 3.94
N LEU A 49 -16.34 5.02 3.76
CA LEU A 49 -14.94 4.76 4.13
C LEU A 49 -14.50 5.68 5.27
N ILE A 50 -13.50 5.26 6.03
CA ILE A 50 -12.95 6.06 7.13
C ILE A 50 -12.12 7.21 6.53
N LEU A 51 -12.55 8.45 6.73
CA LEU A 51 -11.89 9.63 6.20
C LEU A 51 -10.66 10.00 7.03
N LEU A 52 -9.50 10.04 6.41
CA LEU A 52 -8.30 10.64 6.99
C LEU A 52 -8.15 12.10 6.56
N THR A 53 -8.13 12.34 5.23
CA THR A 53 -8.04 13.69 4.64
C THR A 53 -8.93 13.79 3.41
N SER A 54 -9.50 14.97 3.16
CA SER A 54 -10.37 15.22 2.00
C SER A 54 -9.63 15.80 0.79
N ARG A 55 -8.56 16.58 1.00
CA ARG A 55 -7.76 17.20 -0.07
C ARG A 55 -6.25 17.09 0.25
N PRO A 56 -5.52 16.14 -0.37
CA PRO A 56 -6.04 15.09 -1.25
C PRO A 56 -6.87 14.03 -0.50
N PRO A 57 -7.70 13.23 -1.20
CA PRO A 57 -8.45 12.14 -0.57
C PRO A 57 -7.53 11.04 -0.01
N GLN A 58 -7.70 10.75 1.28
CA GLN A 58 -7.16 9.58 1.97
C GLN A 58 -8.31 8.90 2.72
N LEU A 59 -8.68 7.70 2.27
CA LEU A 59 -9.83 6.94 2.75
C LEU A 59 -9.38 5.53 3.12
N GLU A 60 -9.71 5.09 4.32
CA GLU A 60 -9.35 3.77 4.87
C GLU A 60 -10.53 2.80 4.81
N THR A 61 -10.27 1.56 4.41
CA THR A 61 -11.28 0.49 4.32
C THR A 61 -11.69 0.00 5.71
N PRO A 62 -12.99 0.01 6.06
CA PRO A 62 -13.45 -0.63 7.29
C PRO A 62 -13.11 -2.14 7.32
N LEU A 63 -12.60 -2.63 8.46
CA LEU A 63 -12.08 -4.00 8.57
C LEU A 63 -13.10 -5.11 8.24
N HIS A 64 -14.40 -4.85 8.35
CA HIS A 64 -15.41 -5.85 8.04
C HIS A 64 -15.39 -6.28 6.56
N TYR A 65 -14.92 -5.43 5.64
CA TYR A 65 -14.74 -5.80 4.23
C TYR A 65 -13.63 -6.84 4.02
N PHE A 66 -12.72 -7.01 4.98
CA PHE A 66 -11.68 -8.06 4.91
C PHE A 66 -12.19 -9.45 5.28
N LYS A 67 -13.50 -9.58 5.59
CA LYS A 67 -14.20 -10.88 5.59
C LYS A 67 -14.42 -11.41 4.18
N GLU A 68 -14.34 -10.55 3.17
CA GLU A 68 -14.40 -10.95 1.77
C GLU A 68 -13.00 -11.29 1.25
N LEU A 69 -12.89 -12.33 0.43
CA LEU A 69 -11.60 -12.73 -0.16
C LEU A 69 -11.08 -11.66 -1.13
N ILE A 70 -11.97 -10.99 -1.85
CA ILE A 70 -11.68 -9.88 -2.76
C ILE A 70 -12.33 -8.63 -2.20
N THR A 71 -11.57 -7.57 -2.03
CA THR A 71 -12.08 -6.28 -1.55
C THR A 71 -12.93 -5.62 -2.65
N PRO A 72 -14.20 -5.26 -2.39
CA PRO A 72 -15.04 -4.58 -3.37
C PRO A 72 -14.43 -3.28 -3.88
N ASN A 73 -14.68 -2.93 -5.15
CA ASN A 73 -14.14 -1.72 -5.79
C ASN A 73 -14.53 -0.44 -5.03
N ASN A 74 -15.78 -0.38 -4.58
CA ASN A 74 -16.30 0.75 -3.82
C ASN A 74 -15.77 0.79 -2.37
N ALA A 75 -15.17 -0.30 -1.87
CA ALA A 75 -14.62 -0.41 -0.52
C ALA A 75 -13.09 -0.30 -0.47
N LEU A 76 -12.39 -0.41 -1.60
CA LEU A 76 -10.92 -0.30 -1.64
C LEU A 76 -10.44 1.08 -1.18
N PHE A 77 -9.47 1.08 -0.27
CA PHE A 77 -8.82 2.26 0.27
C PHE A 77 -8.29 3.20 -0.82
N VAL A 78 -8.18 4.48 -0.48
CA VAL A 78 -7.70 5.54 -1.38
C VAL A 78 -6.58 6.30 -0.70
N ARG A 79 -5.48 6.50 -1.41
CA ARG A 79 -4.40 7.42 -1.01
C ARG A 79 -3.93 8.22 -2.22
N TRP A 80 -4.00 9.54 -2.13
CA TRP A 80 -3.40 10.49 -3.07
C TRP A 80 -2.42 11.42 -2.34
N HIS A 81 -1.37 11.88 -3.01
CA HIS A 81 -0.36 12.80 -2.46
C HIS A 81 -0.66 14.24 -2.78
N LEU A 82 -1.07 14.48 -4.03
CA LEU A 82 -1.28 15.80 -4.58
C LEU A 82 -2.78 16.11 -4.67
N ALA A 83 -3.13 17.37 -4.43
CA ALA A 83 -4.51 17.80 -4.24
C ALA A 83 -5.32 17.84 -5.54
N ASP A 84 -4.65 18.10 -6.67
CA ASP A 84 -5.31 18.25 -7.97
C ASP A 84 -5.22 16.92 -8.71
N ILE A 85 -6.19 16.06 -8.40
CA ILE A 85 -6.38 14.75 -9.02
C ILE A 85 -7.36 14.87 -10.20
N PRO A 86 -7.25 14.02 -11.24
CA PRO A 86 -8.26 13.99 -12.30
C PRO A 86 -9.63 13.60 -11.73
N THR A 87 -10.66 14.35 -12.10
CA THR A 87 -12.07 14.05 -11.77
C THR A 87 -12.83 13.43 -12.95
N SER A 88 -12.25 13.46 -14.14
CA SER A 88 -12.68 12.76 -15.35
C SER A 88 -11.49 12.58 -16.28
N VAL A 89 -11.55 11.58 -17.17
CA VAL A 89 -10.55 11.38 -18.24
C VAL A 89 -11.26 11.01 -19.54
N ASP A 90 -11.00 11.76 -20.60
CA ASP A 90 -11.51 11.51 -21.94
C ASP A 90 -10.60 10.49 -22.66
N LEU A 91 -11.07 9.25 -22.79
CA LEU A 91 -10.31 8.16 -23.40
C LEU A 91 -9.97 8.39 -24.88
N SER A 92 -10.73 9.24 -25.60
CA SER A 92 -10.41 9.57 -26.99
C SER A 92 -9.13 10.39 -27.10
N LYS A 93 -8.81 11.19 -26.07
CA LYS A 93 -7.65 12.08 -26.00
C LYS A 93 -6.52 11.52 -25.16
N TRP A 94 -6.82 10.70 -24.15
CA TRP A 94 -5.81 10.14 -23.27
C TRP A 94 -4.82 9.27 -24.06
N ARG A 95 -3.53 9.44 -23.76
CA ARG A 95 -2.44 8.63 -24.29
C ARG A 95 -1.49 8.29 -23.15
N LEU A 96 -1.05 7.03 -23.09
CA LEU A 96 0.10 6.63 -22.29
C LEU A 96 1.36 6.83 -23.12
N LYS A 97 2.18 7.80 -22.72
CA LYS A 97 3.48 8.06 -23.34
C LYS A 97 4.53 7.11 -22.78
N VAL A 98 5.32 6.51 -23.65
CA VAL A 98 6.44 5.63 -23.26
C VAL A 98 7.68 6.06 -24.03
N GLY A 99 8.78 6.35 -23.34
CA GLY A 99 9.99 6.82 -24.01
C GLY A 99 11.21 6.90 -23.10
N GLY A 100 12.09 7.87 -23.38
CA GLY A 100 13.37 8.04 -22.68
C GLY A 100 14.50 7.31 -23.40
N ASN A 101 15.26 6.48 -22.69
CA ASN A 101 16.34 5.66 -23.23
C ASN A 101 15.80 4.42 -23.98
N THR A 102 15.01 4.68 -25.01
CA THR A 102 14.36 3.67 -25.87
C THR A 102 14.66 3.93 -27.34
N ASP A 103 14.47 2.93 -28.19
CA ASP A 103 14.67 3.03 -29.64
C ASP A 103 13.64 3.93 -30.31
N ARG A 104 12.41 3.91 -29.80
CA ARG A 104 11.31 4.79 -30.22
C ARG A 104 10.43 5.19 -29.05
N GLY A 105 9.76 6.33 -29.20
CA GLY A 105 8.65 6.71 -28.34
C GLY A 105 7.36 6.03 -28.77
N LEU A 106 6.49 5.70 -27.81
CA LEU A 106 5.13 5.23 -28.04
C LEU A 106 4.13 6.22 -27.43
N GLU A 107 2.98 6.38 -28.08
CA GLU A 107 1.82 7.07 -27.51
C GLU A 107 0.61 6.14 -27.64
N LEU A 108 0.33 5.35 -26.59
CA LEU A 108 -0.66 4.29 -26.63
C LEU A 108 -2.03 4.82 -26.21
N SER A 109 -3.06 4.60 -27.03
CA SER A 109 -4.45 4.76 -26.61
C SER A 109 -4.88 3.61 -25.68
N MET A 110 -6.08 3.70 -25.08
CA MET A 110 -6.64 2.57 -24.33
C MET A 110 -6.84 1.33 -25.22
N ASP A 111 -7.25 1.53 -26.48
CA ASP A 111 -7.41 0.43 -27.43
C ASP A 111 -6.07 -0.20 -27.81
N ASP A 112 -5.00 0.59 -27.93
CA ASP A 112 -3.66 0.06 -28.16
C ASP A 112 -3.15 -0.73 -26.95
N LEU A 113 -3.41 -0.25 -25.74
CA LEU A 113 -3.03 -0.93 -24.51
C LEU A 113 -3.74 -2.30 -24.39
N LYS A 114 -4.98 -2.40 -24.84
CA LYS A 114 -5.76 -3.66 -24.86
C LYS A 114 -5.35 -4.65 -25.96
N LYS A 115 -4.49 -4.25 -26.92
CA LYS A 115 -3.93 -5.17 -27.93
C LYS A 115 -2.78 -6.02 -27.40
N PHE A 116 -2.14 -5.62 -26.31
CA PHE A 116 -1.15 -6.47 -25.63
C PHE A 116 -1.83 -7.67 -24.97
N GLU A 117 -1.06 -8.73 -24.71
CA GLU A 117 -1.57 -9.89 -23.95
C GLU A 117 -2.11 -9.42 -22.60
N ARG A 118 -3.40 -9.69 -22.35
CA ARG A 118 -4.04 -9.41 -21.08
C ARG A 118 -3.59 -10.41 -20.04
N ILE A 119 -2.97 -9.91 -18.97
CA ILE A 119 -2.66 -10.70 -17.78
C ILE A 119 -3.62 -10.37 -16.65
N THR A 120 -3.94 -11.39 -15.85
CA THR A 120 -4.84 -11.29 -14.71
C THR A 120 -4.27 -12.05 -13.51
N TYR A 121 -4.19 -11.38 -12.36
CA TYR A 121 -3.87 -12.03 -11.09
C TYR A 121 -4.47 -11.26 -9.90
N THR A 122 -4.57 -11.94 -8.76
CA THR A 122 -4.98 -11.31 -7.49
C THR A 122 -3.75 -10.86 -6.71
N ALA A 123 -3.75 -9.60 -6.26
CA ALA A 123 -2.67 -9.06 -5.44
C ALA A 123 -3.17 -8.11 -4.36
N VAL A 124 -2.56 -8.22 -3.18
CA VAL A 124 -2.70 -7.26 -2.11
C VAL A 124 -2.00 -5.96 -2.50
N ILE A 125 -2.75 -4.87 -2.42
CA ILE A 125 -2.23 -3.51 -2.46
C ILE A 125 -2.23 -2.97 -1.02
N GLN A 126 -1.08 -2.54 -0.51
CA GLN A 126 -0.96 -1.99 0.87
C GLN A 126 -0.15 -0.69 0.87
N CYS A 127 -0.67 0.33 1.56
CA CYS A 127 0.08 1.55 1.85
C CYS A 127 1.27 1.26 2.76
N SER A 128 2.44 1.85 2.47
CA SER A 128 3.64 1.75 3.33
C SER A 128 3.37 2.09 4.80
N GLY A 129 2.44 3.03 5.04
CA GLY A 129 2.05 3.49 6.36
C GLY A 129 0.83 2.81 6.96
N ASN A 130 0.33 1.70 6.38
CA ASN A 130 -0.72 0.91 7.00
C ASN A 130 -0.24 0.46 8.39
N GLY A 131 -1.03 0.71 9.43
CA GLY A 131 -0.68 0.48 10.83
C GLY A 131 0.07 1.62 11.53
N ARG A 132 0.29 2.77 10.88
CA ARG A 132 1.05 3.90 11.47
C ARG A 132 0.51 4.34 12.83
N SER A 133 -0.81 4.31 13.03
CA SER A 133 -1.43 4.75 14.29
C SER A 133 -1.05 3.90 15.50
N PHE A 134 -0.53 2.68 15.29
CA PHE A 134 -0.14 1.76 16.35
C PHE A 134 1.30 1.93 16.86
N PHE A 135 2.15 2.68 16.14
CA PHE A 135 3.52 2.92 16.59
C PHE A 135 3.55 3.72 17.88
N LYS A 136 4.44 3.29 18.80
CA LYS A 136 4.80 4.02 20.01
C LYS A 136 6.32 4.26 20.02
N PRO A 137 6.78 5.52 20.20
CA PRO A 137 6.00 6.76 20.22
C PRO A 137 5.30 7.01 18.88
N ARG A 138 4.24 7.84 18.92
CA ARG A 138 3.44 8.19 17.74
C ARG A 138 4.32 8.90 16.71
N ILE A 139 4.10 8.60 15.44
CA ILE A 139 4.86 9.15 14.32
C ILE A 139 3.93 9.98 13.44
N ALA A 140 4.43 11.09 12.91
CA ALA A 140 3.69 11.95 12.02
C ALA A 140 3.38 11.30 10.65
N GLY A 141 2.36 11.82 9.96
CA GLY A 141 1.84 11.29 8.70
C GLY A 141 0.41 10.74 8.83
N GLY A 142 -0.12 10.14 7.77
CA GLY A 142 -1.47 9.56 7.77
C GLY A 142 -1.61 8.50 8.86
N GLN A 143 -2.55 8.70 9.77
CA GLN A 143 -2.74 7.90 10.98
C GLN A 143 -3.61 6.66 10.69
N TRP A 144 -3.19 5.89 9.68
CA TRP A 144 -3.84 4.67 9.24
C TRP A 144 -3.92 3.65 10.38
N GLN A 145 -5.06 2.96 10.48
CA GLN A 145 -5.12 1.68 11.17
C GLN A 145 -4.74 0.58 10.18
N ASN A 146 -5.46 -0.53 10.17
CA ASN A 146 -5.15 -1.71 9.37
C ASN A 146 -5.83 -1.72 7.99
N GLY A 147 -6.71 -0.75 7.71
CA GLY A 147 -7.54 -0.69 6.50
C GLY A 147 -6.90 -0.01 5.29
N ALA A 148 -5.63 0.42 5.36
CA ALA A 148 -4.93 1.04 4.23
C ALA A 148 -4.37 -0.03 3.27
N MET A 149 -5.22 -1.00 2.95
CA MET A 149 -4.92 -2.15 2.09
C MET A 149 -6.19 -2.76 1.51
N GLY A 150 -6.02 -3.65 0.53
CA GLY A 150 -7.08 -4.49 -0.01
C GLY A 150 -6.52 -5.55 -0.94
N ASN A 151 -7.31 -6.59 -1.23
CA ASN A 151 -6.95 -7.67 -2.13
C ASN A 151 -7.83 -7.65 -3.37
N VAL A 152 -7.20 -7.61 -4.53
CA VAL A 152 -7.86 -7.19 -5.75
C VAL A 152 -7.37 -8.02 -6.93
N THR A 153 -8.29 -8.43 -7.79
CA THR A 153 -7.96 -9.04 -9.08
C THR A 153 -7.69 -7.94 -10.10
N TRP A 154 -6.42 -7.78 -10.50
CA TRP A 154 -6.00 -6.80 -11.48
C TRP A 154 -5.95 -7.41 -12.87
N SER A 155 -6.34 -6.66 -13.90
CA SER A 155 -6.10 -7.05 -15.28
C SER A 155 -5.55 -5.90 -16.12
N GLY A 156 -4.61 -6.23 -17.00
CA GLY A 156 -3.84 -5.23 -17.74
C GLY A 156 -2.86 -5.81 -18.73
N ALA A 157 -2.08 -4.92 -19.34
CA ALA A 157 -0.96 -5.26 -20.20
C ALA A 157 0.33 -5.42 -19.38
N ARG A 158 1.17 -6.41 -19.72
CA ARG A 158 2.50 -6.56 -19.09
C ARG A 158 3.37 -5.35 -19.41
N LEU A 159 4.00 -4.76 -18.39
CA LEU A 159 4.93 -3.64 -18.58
C LEU A 159 6.13 -4.07 -19.43
N LYS A 160 6.63 -5.29 -19.21
CA LYS A 160 7.72 -5.89 -19.99
C LYS A 160 7.47 -5.83 -21.51
N ASP A 161 6.25 -6.14 -21.95
CA ASP A 161 5.92 -6.18 -23.38
C ASP A 161 5.84 -4.78 -23.99
N ILE A 162 5.31 -3.81 -23.23
CA ILE A 162 5.28 -2.39 -23.62
C ILE A 162 6.72 -1.86 -23.76
N LEU A 163 7.57 -2.12 -22.77
CA LEU A 163 8.98 -1.72 -22.79
C LEU A 163 9.75 -2.40 -23.94
N LYS A 164 9.48 -3.68 -24.20
CA LYS A 164 10.03 -4.41 -25.33
C LYS A 164 9.61 -3.79 -26.66
N GLN A 165 8.35 -3.38 -26.81
CA GLN A 165 7.89 -2.70 -28.04
C GLN A 165 8.53 -1.32 -28.23
N ALA A 166 8.79 -0.58 -27.15
CA ALA A 166 9.52 0.69 -27.18
C ALA A 166 11.01 0.50 -27.53
N GLY A 167 11.57 -0.68 -27.22
CA GLY A 167 12.97 -1.03 -27.46
C GLY A 167 13.88 -0.39 -26.41
N ILE A 168 13.82 -0.85 -25.16
CA ILE A 168 14.72 -0.34 -24.11
C ILE A 168 16.19 -0.54 -24.50
N ARG A 169 17.00 0.51 -24.37
CA ARG A 169 18.42 0.47 -24.74
C ARG A 169 19.29 -0.05 -23.61
N SER A 170 20.46 -0.57 -23.96
CA SER A 170 21.51 -0.91 -22.99
C SER A 170 21.90 0.32 -22.16
N GLY A 171 22.33 0.08 -20.91
CA GLY A 171 22.66 1.14 -19.96
C GLY A 171 21.45 1.83 -19.32
N SER A 172 20.23 1.37 -19.59
CA SER A 172 19.03 1.77 -18.82
C SER A 172 19.14 1.27 -17.38
N VAL A 173 18.80 2.12 -16.41
CA VAL A 173 18.95 1.85 -14.98
C VAL A 173 17.60 1.80 -14.28
N ASP A 174 16.75 2.81 -14.50
CA ASP A 174 15.44 2.94 -13.89
C ASP A 174 14.36 3.18 -14.97
N VAL A 175 13.11 2.83 -14.62
CA VAL A 175 11.90 3.21 -15.35
C VAL A 175 11.06 4.09 -14.43
N VAL A 176 10.80 5.32 -14.86
CA VAL A 176 10.07 6.35 -14.11
C VAL A 176 8.61 6.36 -14.56
N PHE A 177 7.69 6.57 -13.63
CA PHE A 177 6.25 6.57 -13.84
C PHE A 177 5.65 7.86 -13.31
N ASP A 178 4.81 8.48 -14.12
CA ASP A 178 4.13 9.74 -13.82
C ASP A 178 2.62 9.66 -14.06
N GLY A 179 1.87 10.29 -13.17
CA GLY A 179 0.41 10.31 -13.16
C GLY A 179 -0.17 11.62 -13.69
N LEU A 180 -1.49 11.66 -13.81
CA LEU A 180 -2.23 12.88 -14.14
C LEU A 180 -2.40 13.84 -12.95
N ASP A 181 -2.07 13.42 -11.72
CA ASP A 181 -2.18 14.30 -10.54
C ASP A 181 -1.06 15.34 -10.49
N SER A 182 -1.38 16.51 -9.97
CA SER A 182 -0.43 17.62 -9.86
C SER A 182 -0.61 18.39 -8.55
N GLY A 183 0.46 19.09 -8.16
CA GLY A 183 0.46 19.92 -6.97
C GLY A 183 -0.34 21.21 -7.18
N PRO A 184 -0.97 21.76 -6.13
CA PRO A 184 -1.76 23.00 -6.24
C PRO A 184 -0.93 24.25 -6.54
N LEU A 185 0.40 24.14 -6.50
CA LEU A 185 1.33 25.21 -6.83
C LEU A 185 2.49 24.63 -7.64
N PRO A 186 3.07 25.38 -8.61
CA PRO A 186 4.12 24.87 -9.50
C PRO A 186 5.40 24.37 -8.81
N LYS A 187 5.66 24.79 -7.56
CA LYS A 187 6.84 24.37 -6.79
C LYS A 187 6.64 23.06 -6.03
N VAL A 188 5.43 22.52 -6.00
CA VAL A 188 5.14 21.24 -5.37
C VAL A 188 5.64 20.14 -6.32
N PRO A 189 6.57 19.26 -5.89
CA PRO A 189 7.08 18.22 -6.76
C PRO A 189 5.98 17.26 -7.21
N ASP A 190 5.95 16.98 -8.51
CA ASP A 190 5.08 15.98 -9.12
C ASP A 190 5.30 14.59 -8.48
N PHE A 191 4.28 13.73 -8.51
CA PHE A 191 4.35 12.40 -7.90
C PHE A 191 4.95 11.36 -8.85
N LEU A 192 6.27 11.41 -9.02
CA LEU A 192 7.00 10.43 -9.83
C LEU A 192 7.62 9.32 -8.97
N LYS A 193 7.52 8.09 -9.44
CA LYS A 193 8.16 6.91 -8.82
C LYS A 193 8.97 6.17 -9.86
N SER A 194 10.03 5.48 -9.43
CA SER A 194 10.79 4.61 -10.33
C SER A 194 10.83 3.16 -9.84
N LEU A 195 11.01 2.26 -10.80
CA LEU A 195 11.44 0.89 -10.58
C LEU A 195 12.82 0.70 -11.23
N PRO A 196 13.74 -0.06 -10.61
CA PRO A 196 14.91 -0.56 -11.33
C PRO A 196 14.48 -1.34 -12.58
N VAL A 197 15.23 -1.25 -13.68
CA VAL A 197 14.88 -1.92 -14.95
C VAL A 197 14.62 -3.41 -14.75
N ASP A 198 15.46 -4.11 -14.00
CA ASP A 198 15.30 -5.54 -13.73
C ASP A 198 13.95 -5.87 -13.08
N LYS A 199 13.46 -4.99 -12.20
CA LYS A 199 12.12 -5.12 -11.61
C LYS A 199 11.03 -4.81 -12.64
N ALA A 200 11.20 -3.76 -13.44
CA ALA A 200 10.21 -3.31 -14.42
C ALA A 200 9.96 -4.33 -15.55
N ILE A 201 10.93 -5.20 -15.85
CA ILE A 201 10.83 -6.24 -16.88
C ILE A 201 10.42 -7.63 -16.33
N GLU A 202 10.07 -7.73 -15.05
CA GLU A 202 9.47 -8.96 -14.51
C GLU A 202 8.10 -9.23 -15.15
N ASP A 203 7.74 -10.51 -15.27
CA ASP A 203 6.54 -10.94 -16.01
C ASP A 203 5.22 -10.57 -15.34
N ASP A 204 5.26 -10.18 -14.07
CA ASP A 204 4.08 -9.86 -13.26
C ASP A 204 3.89 -8.35 -13.01
N ILE A 205 4.71 -7.48 -13.59
CA ILE A 205 4.45 -6.04 -13.55
C ILE A 205 3.47 -5.68 -14.66
N MET A 206 2.38 -4.99 -14.31
CA MET A 206 1.35 -4.62 -15.29
C MET A 206 0.97 -3.15 -15.25
N ILE A 207 0.54 -2.66 -16.41
CA ILE A 207 -0.30 -1.48 -16.54
C ILE A 207 -1.75 -1.96 -16.53
N ALA A 208 -2.37 -1.90 -15.35
CA ALA A 208 -3.74 -2.32 -15.13
C ALA A 208 -4.72 -1.26 -15.62
N TYR A 209 -5.75 -1.69 -16.35
CA TYR A 209 -6.92 -0.88 -16.73
C TYR A 209 -8.23 -1.46 -16.17
N GLU A 210 -8.16 -2.63 -15.52
CA GLU A 210 -9.28 -3.30 -14.86
C GLU A 210 -8.93 -3.68 -13.42
N MET A 211 -9.93 -3.59 -12.55
CA MET A 211 -9.92 -3.97 -11.14
C MET A 211 -11.22 -4.74 -10.85
N ASN A 212 -11.07 -5.99 -10.43
CA ASN A 212 -12.15 -6.96 -10.19
C ASN A 212 -13.11 -7.14 -11.38
N GLY A 213 -12.57 -7.16 -12.60
CA GLY A 213 -13.33 -7.34 -13.84
C GLY A 213 -14.00 -6.08 -14.38
N GLU A 214 -13.95 -4.97 -13.65
CA GLU A 214 -14.51 -3.68 -14.05
C GLU A 214 -13.40 -2.66 -14.34
N PRO A 215 -13.68 -1.57 -15.09
CA PRO A 215 -12.76 -0.45 -15.19
C PRO A 215 -12.34 0.08 -13.82
N LEU A 216 -11.12 0.62 -13.72
CA LEU A 216 -10.65 1.28 -12.51
C LEU A 216 -11.62 2.42 -12.12
N THR A 217 -11.90 2.59 -10.82
CA THR A 217 -12.59 3.82 -10.36
C THR A 217 -11.64 5.02 -10.46
N MET A 218 -12.19 6.24 -10.53
CA MET A 218 -11.37 7.46 -10.62
C MET A 218 -10.35 7.55 -9.48
N LEU A 219 -10.80 7.32 -8.24
CA LEU A 219 -9.92 7.41 -7.06
C LEU A 219 -8.86 6.30 -6.98
N ASN A 220 -9.08 5.16 -7.67
CA ASN A 220 -8.12 4.06 -7.74
C ASN A 220 -7.25 4.07 -8.99
N GLY A 221 -7.37 5.10 -9.84
CA GLY A 221 -6.40 5.41 -10.87
C GLY A 221 -6.87 5.20 -12.30
N PHE A 222 -8.17 5.35 -12.58
CA PHE A 222 -8.66 5.47 -13.96
C PHE A 222 -7.83 6.49 -14.77
N PRO A 223 -7.51 6.21 -16.05
CA PRO A 223 -7.93 5.04 -16.83
C PRO A 223 -6.99 3.84 -16.71
N ALA A 224 -5.74 4.06 -16.27
CA ALA A 224 -4.73 3.02 -16.13
C ALA A 224 -3.81 3.32 -14.95
N ARG A 225 -3.28 2.26 -14.32
CA ARG A 225 -2.31 2.38 -13.23
C ARG A 225 -1.21 1.34 -13.33
N LEU A 226 -0.06 1.64 -12.74
CA LEU A 226 0.97 0.64 -12.49
C LEU A 226 0.55 -0.25 -11.31
N VAL A 227 0.80 -1.55 -11.45
CA VAL A 227 0.64 -2.58 -10.41
C VAL A 227 1.96 -3.30 -10.22
N VAL A 228 2.51 -3.24 -9.00
CA VAL A 228 3.82 -3.81 -8.64
C VAL A 228 3.63 -4.82 -7.50
N PRO A 229 3.18 -6.04 -7.82
CA PRO A 229 2.72 -7.00 -6.81
C PRO A 229 3.86 -7.35 -5.83
N GLY A 230 3.50 -7.56 -4.57
CA GLY A 230 4.45 -7.82 -3.48
C GLY A 230 5.22 -6.59 -2.97
N TRP A 231 5.20 -5.46 -3.69
CA TRP A 231 5.77 -4.19 -3.23
C TRP A 231 4.71 -3.27 -2.64
N PHE A 232 5.10 -2.39 -1.72
CA PHE A 232 4.19 -1.39 -1.16
C PHE A 232 3.62 -0.46 -2.24
N ALA A 233 2.38 -0.02 -2.01
CA ALA A 233 1.55 0.71 -2.99
C ALA A 233 2.11 2.07 -3.42
N THR A 234 3.19 2.58 -2.80
CA THR A 234 3.81 3.83 -3.25
C THR A 234 4.31 3.74 -4.69
N TYR A 235 4.64 2.55 -5.20
CA TYR A 235 5.09 2.38 -6.59
C TYR A 235 3.94 2.20 -7.58
N TRP A 236 2.71 2.03 -7.09
CA TRP A 236 1.57 1.70 -7.92
C TRP A 236 0.93 2.99 -8.45
N VAL A 237 1.67 3.72 -9.30
CA VAL A 237 1.29 5.05 -9.81
C VAL A 237 -0.06 4.99 -10.50
N LYS A 238 -0.96 5.91 -10.12
CA LYS A 238 -2.35 5.97 -10.55
C LYS A 238 -2.54 6.99 -11.65
N ALA A 239 -3.62 6.84 -12.43
CA ALA A 239 -3.94 7.75 -13.52
C ALA A 239 -2.72 7.98 -14.41
N LEU A 240 -2.04 6.88 -14.76
CA LEU A 240 -0.75 6.86 -15.42
C LEU A 240 -0.83 7.61 -16.75
N ARG A 241 0.11 8.51 -16.99
CA ARG A 241 0.21 9.24 -18.26
C ARG A 241 1.53 9.02 -18.98
N GLU A 242 2.61 8.73 -18.24
CA GLU A 242 3.94 8.66 -18.82
C GLU A 242 4.83 7.61 -18.14
N ILE A 243 5.63 6.93 -18.95
CA ILE A 243 6.66 5.96 -18.58
C ILE A 243 7.98 6.37 -19.25
N THR A 244 8.99 6.67 -18.47
CA THR A 244 10.27 7.19 -18.97
C THR A 244 11.42 6.32 -18.52
N VAL A 245 12.07 5.64 -19.46
CA VAL A 245 13.28 4.85 -19.22
C VAL A 245 14.47 5.79 -19.10
N VAL A 246 15.26 5.65 -18.05
CA VAL A 246 16.41 6.54 -17.78
C VAL A 246 17.69 5.75 -17.60
N SER A 247 18.81 6.32 -18.02
CA SER A 247 20.16 5.72 -17.91
C SER A 247 20.87 6.04 -16.59
N LYS A 248 20.19 6.75 -15.68
CA LYS A 248 20.69 7.09 -14.35
C LYS A 248 19.63 6.72 -13.33
N LYS A 249 20.08 6.42 -12.11
CA LYS A 249 19.19 6.21 -10.98
C LYS A 249 18.31 7.45 -10.77
N TYR A 250 17.01 7.24 -10.59
CA TYR A 250 16.08 8.33 -10.38
C TYR A 250 16.08 8.75 -8.91
N GLU A 251 16.44 10.01 -8.65
CA GLU A 251 16.78 10.51 -7.31
C GLU A 251 15.88 11.66 -6.83
N GLU A 252 14.72 11.85 -7.46
CA GLU A 252 13.80 12.93 -7.11
C GLU A 252 13.05 12.70 -5.78
N PHE A 253 12.30 13.72 -5.35
CA PHE A 253 11.71 13.83 -4.02
C PHE A 253 10.99 12.55 -3.52
N TRP A 254 10.18 11.91 -4.36
CA TRP A 254 9.41 10.73 -3.94
C TRP A 254 10.20 9.42 -3.93
N MET A 255 11.48 9.45 -4.32
CA MET A 255 12.43 8.31 -4.29
C MET A 255 13.58 8.49 -3.29
N LYS A 256 14.17 9.69 -3.20
CA LYS A 256 15.36 9.94 -2.38
C LYS A 256 15.04 10.38 -0.95
N PRO A 257 14.30 11.48 -0.72
CA PRO A 257 13.95 11.88 0.65
C PRO A 257 12.66 11.25 1.20
N ALA A 258 11.70 10.84 0.38
CA ALA A 258 10.45 10.20 0.83
C ALA A 258 10.51 8.67 0.72
N TYR A 259 9.61 7.98 1.44
CA TYR A 259 9.46 6.52 1.39
C TYR A 259 10.75 5.74 1.70
N ARG A 260 11.55 6.25 2.64
CA ARG A 260 12.79 5.65 3.11
C ARG A 260 12.56 4.81 4.36
N ILE A 261 13.29 3.71 4.46
CA ILE A 261 13.35 2.85 5.65
C ILE A 261 14.82 2.67 6.09
N PRO A 262 15.09 2.38 7.37
CA PRO A 262 16.43 1.99 7.82
C PRO A 262 16.99 0.85 6.96
N ASP A 263 18.26 0.98 6.57
CA ASP A 263 18.97 0.00 5.75
C ASP A 263 19.58 -1.10 6.64
N ASN A 264 18.72 -1.94 7.18
CA ASN A 264 19.07 -3.08 8.02
C ASN A 264 17.99 -4.18 7.94
N PRO A 265 18.26 -5.41 8.41
CA PRO A 265 17.33 -6.54 8.25
C PRO A 265 15.93 -6.33 8.84
N CYS A 266 15.78 -5.53 9.90
CA CYS A 266 14.48 -5.28 10.54
C CYS A 266 13.76 -4.03 10.01
N ALA A 267 14.40 -3.25 9.13
CA ALA A 267 13.95 -1.92 8.71
C ALA A 267 13.57 -1.02 9.91
N CYS A 268 14.34 -1.09 10.99
CA CYS A 268 13.98 -0.53 12.29
C CYS A 268 15.17 0.12 13.01
N VAL A 269 14.88 1.00 13.96
CA VAL A 269 15.84 1.64 14.87
C VAL A 269 15.20 1.82 16.26
N PRO A 270 15.98 2.06 17.33
CA PRO A 270 15.41 2.39 18.63
C PRO A 270 14.43 3.57 18.55
N PRO A 271 13.30 3.53 19.29
CA PRO A 271 12.34 4.62 19.34
C PRO A 271 12.97 6.01 19.55
N GLY A 272 12.62 6.97 18.69
CA GLY A 272 13.12 8.36 18.76
C GLY A 272 14.50 8.59 18.15
N SER A 273 15.19 7.53 17.70
CA SER A 273 16.49 7.64 17.03
C SER A 273 16.36 7.85 15.50
N LYS A 274 17.49 8.15 14.85
CA LYS A 274 17.60 8.27 13.40
C LYS A 274 18.43 7.11 12.85
N PRO A 275 18.09 6.58 11.66
CA PRO A 275 18.92 5.58 10.99
C PRO A 275 20.18 6.21 10.40
N ASP A 276 21.30 5.49 10.46
CA ASP A 276 22.57 5.90 9.84
C ASP A 276 22.49 5.89 8.32
N LYS A 277 21.84 4.85 7.78
CA LYS A 277 21.60 4.65 6.35
C LYS A 277 20.15 4.29 6.12
N THR A 278 19.65 4.69 4.97
CA THR A 278 18.30 4.34 4.54
C THR A 278 18.30 3.86 3.11
N VAL A 279 17.28 3.10 2.75
CA VAL A 279 16.98 2.67 1.38
C VAL A 279 15.50 2.94 1.06
N PRO A 280 15.10 3.03 -0.21
CA PRO A 280 13.68 3.08 -0.56
C PRO A 280 12.96 1.83 -0.04
N ILE A 281 11.77 2.01 0.54
CA ILE A 281 10.90 0.89 0.90
C ILE A 281 10.54 0.10 -0.36
N THR A 282 10.47 -1.23 -0.34
CA THR A 282 10.13 -2.03 -1.54
C THR A 282 9.12 -3.13 -1.20
N ARG A 283 9.61 -4.34 -0.91
CA ARG A 283 8.81 -5.54 -0.65
C ARG A 283 8.04 -5.44 0.67
N MET A 284 6.78 -5.86 0.65
CA MET A 284 5.96 -5.97 1.87
C MET A 284 6.48 -7.08 2.79
N ASN A 285 6.43 -6.84 4.09
CA ASN A 285 6.68 -7.87 5.09
C ASN A 285 5.45 -8.75 5.32
N THR A 286 5.65 -9.95 5.87
CA THR A 286 4.56 -10.87 6.24
C THR A 286 3.66 -10.24 7.30
N ARG A 287 2.34 -10.29 7.10
CA ARG A 287 1.32 -9.84 8.04
C ARG A 287 0.18 -10.84 8.14
N SER A 288 -0.39 -10.97 9.34
CA SER A 288 -1.74 -11.48 9.55
C SER A 288 -2.55 -10.57 10.46
N LEU A 289 -3.86 -10.59 10.27
CA LEU A 289 -4.84 -9.80 10.99
C LEU A 289 -5.97 -10.70 11.49
N VAL A 290 -6.39 -10.50 12.73
CA VAL A 290 -7.66 -11.01 13.24
C VAL A 290 -8.76 -10.04 12.79
N ILE A 291 -9.74 -10.55 12.03
CA ILE A 291 -10.88 -9.76 11.52
C ILE A 291 -12.14 -9.99 12.36
N GLY A 292 -12.32 -11.22 12.86
CA GLY A 292 -13.41 -11.59 13.74
C GLY A 292 -12.91 -12.58 14.79
N PRO A 293 -13.36 -12.51 16.05
CA PRO A 293 -14.28 -11.50 16.62
C PRO A 293 -13.67 -10.09 16.70
N SER A 294 -14.51 -9.06 16.82
CA SER A 294 -14.06 -7.67 16.96
C SER A 294 -13.49 -7.41 18.36
N ALA A 295 -12.55 -6.46 18.45
CA ALA A 295 -12.04 -5.98 19.72
C ALA A 295 -13.15 -5.48 20.65
N GLY A 296 -13.09 -5.88 21.92
CA GLY A 296 -14.08 -5.54 22.94
C GLY A 296 -15.38 -6.35 22.87
N SER A 297 -15.54 -7.25 21.90
CA SER A 297 -16.75 -8.05 21.77
C SER A 297 -16.98 -8.98 22.97
N THR A 298 -18.26 -9.23 23.25
CA THR A 298 -18.70 -10.16 24.29
C THR A 298 -19.06 -11.50 23.66
N LEU A 299 -18.42 -12.56 24.14
CA LEU A 299 -18.60 -13.94 23.68
C LEU A 299 -19.23 -14.77 24.81
N LYS A 300 -19.95 -15.82 24.45
CA LYS A 300 -20.64 -16.69 25.42
C LYS A 300 -19.75 -17.86 25.82
N VAL A 301 -19.62 -18.11 27.13
CA VAL A 301 -18.92 -19.31 27.63
C VAL A 301 -19.58 -20.59 27.11
N ASN A 302 -18.79 -21.63 26.89
CA ASN A 302 -19.22 -22.92 26.36
C ASN A 302 -19.91 -22.86 24.98
N SER A 303 -19.73 -21.77 24.23
CA SER A 303 -20.24 -21.62 22.86
C SER A 303 -19.06 -21.55 21.90
N ALA A 304 -19.13 -22.27 20.78
CA ALA A 304 -18.08 -22.20 19.77
C ALA A 304 -18.07 -20.83 19.09
N VAL A 305 -16.88 -20.29 18.86
CA VAL A 305 -16.62 -19.02 18.18
C VAL A 305 -15.59 -19.27 17.09
N ASP A 306 -15.90 -18.86 15.87
CA ASP A 306 -14.95 -18.86 14.78
C ASP A 306 -14.11 -17.59 14.81
N ILE A 307 -12.83 -17.76 15.14
CA ILE A 307 -11.83 -16.73 14.98
C ILE A 307 -11.40 -16.78 13.51
N MET A 308 -11.45 -15.64 12.82
CA MET A 308 -11.11 -15.56 11.41
C MET A 308 -10.24 -14.37 11.11
N GLY A 309 -9.48 -14.48 10.04
CA GLY A 309 -8.64 -13.40 9.58
C GLY A 309 -8.07 -13.61 8.20
N ILE A 310 -7.07 -12.78 7.91
CA ILE A 310 -6.30 -12.84 6.65
C ILE A 310 -4.80 -12.86 6.94
N ALA A 311 -4.03 -13.41 6.01
CA ALA A 311 -2.58 -13.40 6.04
C ALA A 311 -2.01 -13.22 4.62
N PHE A 312 -0.93 -12.44 4.48
CA PHE A 312 -0.25 -12.20 3.21
C PHE A 312 1.21 -11.82 3.41
N SER A 313 1.99 -11.81 2.33
CA SER A 313 3.38 -11.36 2.33
C SER A 313 3.73 -10.63 1.03
N GLY A 314 4.97 -10.15 0.91
CA GLY A 314 5.47 -9.45 -0.27
C GLY A 314 5.85 -10.34 -1.46
N GLY A 315 5.08 -11.40 -1.76
CA GLY A 315 5.31 -12.27 -2.93
C GLY A 315 5.74 -13.70 -2.61
N TYR A 316 5.66 -14.12 -1.35
CA TYR A 316 5.83 -15.51 -0.94
C TYR A 316 4.51 -16.05 -0.38
N SER A 317 4.14 -17.27 -0.73
CA SER A 317 2.93 -17.90 -0.19
C SER A 317 3.01 -18.01 1.33
N ILE A 318 1.86 -17.92 2.00
CA ILE A 318 1.77 -18.18 3.44
C ILE A 318 1.89 -19.68 3.65
N LYS A 319 2.84 -20.09 4.49
CA LYS A 319 3.09 -21.48 4.86
C LYS A 319 2.12 -21.93 5.95
N ASP A 320 2.01 -21.12 7.00
CA ASP A 320 1.17 -21.41 8.16
C ASP A 320 0.65 -20.12 8.82
N VAL A 321 -0.46 -20.27 9.53
CA VAL A 321 -0.98 -19.29 10.48
C VAL A 321 -1.26 -20.01 11.78
N ILE A 322 -0.73 -19.48 12.88
CA ILE A 322 -1.00 -19.95 14.23
C ILE A 322 -1.80 -18.90 15.01
N VAL A 323 -2.74 -19.38 15.83
CA VAL A 323 -3.63 -18.57 16.65
C VAL A 323 -3.39 -18.89 18.13
N SER A 324 -3.34 -17.85 18.94
CA SER A 324 -3.36 -17.94 20.39
C SER A 324 -4.61 -17.27 20.92
N VAL A 325 -5.19 -17.82 21.99
CA VAL A 325 -6.32 -17.24 22.72
C VAL A 325 -5.94 -16.81 24.14
N ASP A 326 -4.69 -16.99 24.54
CA ASP A 326 -4.18 -16.81 25.90
C ASP A 326 -3.05 -15.78 25.98
N GLY A 327 -3.01 -14.83 25.04
CA GLY A 327 -1.99 -13.79 24.99
C GLY A 327 -0.61 -14.29 24.57
N GLY A 328 -0.56 -15.34 23.74
CA GLY A 328 0.67 -15.86 23.14
C GLY A 328 1.38 -16.92 23.97
N LYS A 329 0.77 -17.43 25.05
CA LYS A 329 1.37 -18.49 25.90
C LYS A 329 1.32 -19.84 25.20
N SER A 330 0.22 -20.12 24.50
CA SER A 330 0.06 -21.32 23.68
C SER A 330 -0.53 -20.97 22.30
N TRP A 331 -0.17 -21.79 21.31
CA TRP A 331 -0.52 -21.59 19.92
C TRP A 331 -1.16 -22.86 19.33
N ARG A 332 -2.06 -22.67 18.38
CA ARG A 332 -2.73 -23.72 17.62
C ARG A 332 -2.75 -23.33 16.14
N GLU A 333 -2.63 -24.32 15.27
CA GLU A 333 -2.75 -24.07 13.83
C GLU A 333 -4.15 -23.60 13.46
N ALA A 334 -4.21 -22.63 12.55
CA ALA A 334 -5.43 -22.21 11.89
C ALA A 334 -5.61 -22.99 10.58
N ARG A 335 -6.87 -23.20 10.19
CA ARG A 335 -7.20 -23.68 8.87
C ARG A 335 -7.05 -22.54 7.87
N CYS A 336 -6.17 -22.71 6.89
CA CYS A 336 -6.03 -21.78 5.76
C CYS A 336 -7.09 -22.07 4.69
N GLY A 337 -7.61 -21.01 4.07
CA GLY A 337 -8.62 -21.04 3.02
C GLY A 337 -8.02 -21.06 1.61
N THR A 338 -8.77 -20.52 0.65
CA THR A 338 -8.38 -20.48 -0.77
C THR A 338 -7.07 -19.72 -1.00
N ASP A 339 -6.15 -20.34 -1.73
CA ASP A 339 -4.94 -19.69 -2.26
C ASP A 339 -5.22 -19.15 -3.67
N MET A 340 -5.16 -17.83 -3.83
CA MET A 340 -5.36 -17.11 -5.10
C MET A 340 -4.01 -16.69 -5.73
N GLY A 341 -2.90 -17.27 -5.26
CA GLY A 341 -1.53 -17.01 -5.69
C GLY A 341 -0.72 -16.20 -4.69
N ARG A 342 0.60 -16.24 -4.85
CA ARG A 342 1.63 -15.71 -3.91
C ARG A 342 1.51 -14.22 -3.53
N TYR A 343 0.72 -13.45 -4.28
CA TYR A 343 0.49 -12.02 -4.04
C TYR A 343 -0.85 -11.71 -3.39
N SER A 344 -1.78 -12.67 -3.40
CA SER A 344 -3.06 -12.55 -2.70
C SER A 344 -2.86 -12.80 -1.21
N TRP A 345 -3.77 -12.27 -0.40
CA TRP A 345 -3.94 -12.83 0.93
C TRP A 345 -4.61 -14.21 0.85
N ILE A 346 -4.40 -14.99 1.89
CA ILE A 346 -5.27 -16.12 2.23
C ILE A 346 -6.19 -15.70 3.38
N GLN A 347 -7.38 -16.28 3.42
CA GLN A 347 -8.22 -16.26 4.62
C GLN A 347 -7.82 -17.41 5.53
N TRP A 348 -7.96 -17.25 6.84
CA TRP A 348 -7.73 -18.33 7.80
C TRP A 348 -8.82 -18.32 8.88
N SER A 349 -9.06 -19.49 9.49
CA SER A 349 -9.99 -19.62 10.62
C SER A 349 -9.52 -20.62 11.68
N HIS A 350 -9.96 -20.40 12.91
CA HIS A 350 -9.74 -21.28 14.05
C HIS A 350 -10.99 -21.28 14.93
N THR A 351 -11.62 -22.44 15.10
CA THR A 351 -12.78 -22.58 15.98
C THR A 351 -12.32 -22.77 17.42
N TRP A 352 -12.76 -21.88 18.30
CA TRP A 352 -12.43 -21.90 19.72
C TRP A 352 -13.71 -21.98 20.56
N LYS A 353 -13.70 -22.79 21.62
CA LYS A 353 -14.78 -22.88 22.60
C LYS A 353 -14.24 -22.48 23.98
N PRO A 354 -14.45 -21.24 24.45
CA PRO A 354 -14.06 -20.87 25.80
C PRO A 354 -14.82 -21.70 26.83
N VAL A 355 -14.12 -22.25 27.82
CA VAL A 355 -14.72 -23.02 28.93
C VAL A 355 -14.80 -22.22 30.23
N GLU A 356 -14.10 -21.09 30.30
CA GLU A 356 -14.08 -20.18 31.45
C GLU A 356 -14.51 -18.78 31.02
N LYS A 357 -15.06 -18.04 31.99
CA LYS A 357 -15.37 -16.62 31.82
C LYS A 357 -14.12 -15.78 32.06
N GLY A 358 -14.02 -14.63 31.41
CA GLY A 358 -12.90 -13.71 31.63
C GLY A 358 -12.51 -12.93 30.39
N LYS A 359 -11.41 -12.18 30.52
CA LYS A 359 -10.79 -11.47 29.41
C LYS A 359 -9.80 -12.38 28.71
N TYR A 360 -9.90 -12.43 27.38
CA TYR A 360 -9.00 -13.21 26.54
C TYR A 360 -8.34 -12.29 25.52
N THR A 361 -7.09 -12.60 25.19
CA THR A 361 -6.32 -11.91 24.15
C THR A 361 -6.09 -12.88 23.01
N ILE A 362 -6.77 -12.65 21.90
CA ILE A 362 -6.62 -13.41 20.66
C ILE A 362 -5.48 -12.82 19.85
N MET A 363 -4.55 -13.66 19.40
CA MET A 363 -3.42 -13.26 18.57
C MET A 363 -3.31 -14.18 17.36
N ALA A 364 -2.83 -13.66 16.23
CA ALA A 364 -2.56 -14.44 15.03
C ALA A 364 -1.20 -14.09 14.45
N ARG A 365 -0.42 -15.12 14.11
CA ARG A 365 0.91 -15.00 13.54
C ARG A 365 1.00 -15.84 12.28
N ALA A 366 1.41 -15.22 11.18
CA ALA A 366 1.70 -15.92 9.93
C ALA A 366 3.20 -16.14 9.72
N THR A 367 3.53 -17.23 9.03
CA THR A 367 4.87 -17.54 8.50
C THR A 367 4.77 -17.75 7.01
N ASN A 368 5.64 -17.12 6.21
CA ASN A 368 5.66 -17.35 4.76
C ASN A 368 6.57 -18.53 4.37
N SER A 369 6.56 -18.90 3.09
CA SER A 369 7.29 -20.07 2.58
C SER A 369 8.82 -19.97 2.67
N ILE A 370 9.38 -18.78 2.90
CA ILE A 370 10.82 -18.57 3.13
C ILE A 370 11.18 -18.40 4.62
N GLY A 371 10.22 -18.60 5.53
CA GLY A 371 10.42 -18.57 6.97
C GLY A 371 10.33 -17.18 7.61
N GLU A 372 9.95 -16.15 6.87
CA GLU A 372 9.72 -14.83 7.47
C GLU A 372 8.38 -14.79 8.19
N SER A 373 8.38 -14.17 9.37
CA SER A 373 7.21 -14.08 10.24
C SER A 373 7.12 -12.72 10.91
N GLN A 374 6.01 -12.50 11.61
CA GLN A 374 5.76 -11.29 12.39
C GLN A 374 6.56 -11.28 13.71
N PRO A 375 7.05 -10.11 14.15
CA PRO A 375 7.66 -9.95 15.45
C PRO A 375 6.60 -9.86 16.56
N ILE A 376 6.94 -10.35 17.75
CA ILE A 376 6.10 -10.21 18.96
C ILE A 376 6.09 -8.75 19.41
N GLU A 377 7.26 -8.11 19.45
CA GLU A 377 7.40 -6.68 19.78
C GLU A 377 7.30 -5.79 18.55
N SER A 378 6.85 -4.55 18.73
CA SER A 378 6.79 -3.61 17.60
C SER A 378 8.19 -3.19 17.18
N LEU A 379 8.51 -3.31 15.89
CA LEU A 379 9.69 -2.72 15.29
C LEU A 379 9.40 -1.27 14.91
N TRP A 380 10.19 -0.32 15.43
CA TRP A 380 9.97 1.12 15.23
C TRP A 380 10.89 1.69 14.15
N ASN A 381 10.39 2.64 13.35
CA ASN A 381 11.21 3.46 12.44
C ASN A 381 10.61 4.86 12.34
N PRO A 382 11.40 5.91 12.06
CA PRO A 382 10.92 7.31 12.11
C PRO A 382 9.88 7.68 11.05
N SER A 383 9.61 6.82 10.07
CA SER A 383 8.58 7.05 9.04
C SER A 383 7.25 6.34 9.32
N GLY A 384 7.22 5.46 10.32
CA GLY A 384 6.06 4.66 10.69
C GLY A 384 5.59 3.78 9.55
N TYR A 385 6.55 3.14 8.87
CA TYR A 385 6.30 2.21 7.77
C TYR A 385 6.45 0.76 8.20
N MET A 386 5.92 -0.16 7.37
CA MET A 386 6.13 -1.60 7.51
C MET A 386 5.63 -2.19 8.85
N TRP A 387 4.54 -1.66 9.40
CA TRP A 387 3.93 -2.26 10.59
C TRP A 387 3.54 -3.71 10.32
N ASN A 388 4.11 -4.64 11.10
CA ASN A 388 3.76 -6.06 11.02
C ASN A 388 3.80 -6.79 12.36
N LYS A 389 3.76 -6.08 13.50
CA LYS A 389 3.64 -6.71 14.82
C LYS A 389 2.50 -7.74 14.81
N ILE A 390 2.65 -8.84 15.52
CA ILE A 390 1.53 -9.76 15.78
C ILE A 390 0.35 -8.94 16.32
N GLU A 391 -0.77 -8.98 15.60
CA GLU A 391 -1.98 -8.27 15.99
C GLU A 391 -2.64 -9.01 17.17
N SER A 392 -3.17 -8.23 18.11
CA SER A 392 -3.87 -8.74 19.29
C SER A 392 -5.25 -8.12 19.41
N VAL A 393 -6.25 -8.94 19.69
CA VAL A 393 -7.64 -8.54 19.87
C VAL A 393 -8.11 -9.01 21.24
N GLU A 394 -8.55 -8.08 22.09
CA GLU A 394 -9.14 -8.41 23.37
C GLU A 394 -10.64 -8.68 23.24
N VAL A 395 -11.12 -9.72 23.91
CA VAL A 395 -12.55 -10.09 23.98
C VAL A 395 -12.94 -10.44 25.41
N ASN A 396 -14.23 -10.33 25.72
CA ASN A 396 -14.78 -10.68 27.04
C ASN A 396 -15.66 -11.92 26.91
N VAL A 397 -15.41 -12.97 27.68
CA VAL A 397 -16.27 -14.16 27.75
C VAL A 397 -17.16 -14.09 28.98
N VAL A 398 -18.48 -14.21 28.79
CA VAL A 398 -19.51 -14.10 29.84
C VAL A 398 -20.40 -15.32 30.00
#